data_AF-A0A328T392-F1
#
_entry.id   AF-A0A328T392-F1
#
_cell.length_a   1.000
_cell.length_b   1.000
_cell.length_c   1.000
_cell.angle_alpha   90.00
_cell.angle_beta   90.00
_cell.angle_gamma   90.00
#
_symmetry.space_group_name_H-M   'P 1'
#
loop_
_entity.id
_entity.type
_entity.pdbx_description
1 polymer ?
#
loop_
_entity_poly.entity_id
_entity_poly.type
_entity_poly.pdbx_seq_one_letter_code
_entity_poly.pdbx_strand_id
1 'polypeptide(L)'
;MSERPNSISHLLTLTMLNVALQVTSAILVKTATLPARIGLLSLLIVGVVLILNFGRFILWQAIHKRYDLSVAYPASALFFPCVVIASYFFGEQIDAMKVCGAALVTVGVALLMLQARNRLHEAEKLA
;
A
#
# COMPACT_ATOMS: atom_id res chain seq x y z
N MET A 1 13.67 -11.84 -23.13
CA MET A 1 14.27 -10.50 -22.99
C MET A 1 13.56 -9.78 -21.85
N SER A 2 14.19 -9.71 -20.67
CA SER A 2 14.79 -8.47 -20.13
C SER A 2 13.73 -7.39 -19.96
N GLU A 3 13.14 -7.20 -18.78
CA GLU A 3 13.85 -6.56 -17.67
C GLU A 3 13.47 -7.20 -16.31
N ARG A 4 14.45 -7.82 -15.64
CA ARG A 4 14.35 -8.03 -14.20
C ARG A 4 14.42 -6.64 -13.57
N PRO A 5 13.41 -6.16 -12.83
CA PRO A 5 13.55 -4.88 -12.15
C PRO A 5 14.53 -5.07 -10.98
N ASN A 6 15.81 -4.85 -11.25
CA ASN A 6 16.92 -5.13 -10.33
C ASN A 6 17.00 -4.13 -9.16
N SER A 7 15.99 -3.30 -8.93
CA SER A 7 16.02 -2.28 -7.88
C SER A 7 14.78 -2.32 -7.00
N ILE A 8 15.03 -2.35 -5.70
CA ILE A 8 14.00 -2.22 -4.65
C ILE A 8 13.27 -0.89 -4.74
N SER A 9 13.90 0.14 -5.31
CA SER A 9 13.22 1.41 -5.61
C SER A 9 11.97 1.20 -6.48
N HIS A 10 12.03 0.30 -7.46
CA HIS A 10 10.91 0.01 -8.34
C HIS A 10 9.80 -0.77 -7.61
N LEU A 11 10.16 -1.72 -6.73
CA LEU A 11 9.19 -2.39 -5.86
C LEU A 11 8.48 -1.36 -4.98
N LEU A 12 9.25 -0.53 -4.29
CA LEU A 12 8.71 0.50 -3.40
C LEU A 12 7.79 1.45 -4.16
N THR A 13 8.17 1.92 -5.35
CA THR A 13 7.31 2.78 -6.18
C THR A 13 6.00 2.11 -6.55
N LEU A 14 6.02 0.85 -7.02
CA LEU A 14 4.80 0.11 -7.35
C LEU A 14 3.93 -0.15 -6.11
N THR A 15 4.55 -0.48 -4.98
CA THR A 15 3.85 -0.68 -3.72
C THR A 15 3.26 0.63 -3.20
N MET A 16 3.97 1.76 -3.28
CA MET A 16 3.45 3.06 -2.88
C MET A 16 2.26 3.47 -3.74
N LEU A 17 2.34 3.25 -5.06
CA LEU A 17 1.20 3.46 -5.95
C LEU A 17 0.02 2.56 -5.55
N ASN A 18 0.27 1.30 -5.23
CA ASN A 18 -0.76 0.37 -4.77
C ASN A 18 -1.39 0.81 -3.44
N VAL A 19 -0.57 1.26 -2.48
CA VAL A 19 -1.00 1.79 -1.18
C VAL A 19 -1.82 3.07 -1.38
N ALA A 20 -1.41 3.98 -2.27
CA ALA A 20 -2.17 5.19 -2.57
C ALA A 20 -3.58 4.87 -3.10
N LEU A 21 -3.70 3.89 -4.00
CA LEU A 21 -5.00 3.40 -4.47
C LEU A 21 -5.83 2.81 -3.33
N GLN A 22 -5.21 2.05 -2.41
CA GLN A 22 -5.89 1.48 -1.24
C GLN A 22 -6.41 2.56 -0.29
N VAL A 23 -5.58 3.53 0.05
CA VAL A 23 -5.96 4.64 0.94
C VAL A 23 -7.07 5.47 0.29
N THR A 24 -6.94 5.79 -1.00
CA THR A 24 -7.99 6.51 -1.75
C THR A 24 -9.31 5.75 -1.72
N SER A 25 -9.28 4.44 -1.96
CA SER A 25 -10.46 3.59 -1.85
C SER A 25 -11.06 3.61 -0.43
N ALA A 26 -10.23 3.53 0.61
CA ALA A 26 -10.69 3.53 2.00
C ALA A 26 -11.37 4.86 2.37
N ILE A 27 -10.78 5.98 1.96
CA ILE A 27 -11.33 7.34 2.12
C ILE A 27 -12.69 7.43 1.41
N LEU A 28 -12.77 7.01 0.14
CA LEU A 28 -14.01 7.05 -0.63
C LEU A 28 -15.12 6.21 0.01
N VAL A 29 -14.81 4.99 0.45
CA VAL A 29 -15.78 4.14 1.16
C VAL A 29 -16.28 4.84 2.42
N LYS A 30 -15.38 5.41 3.23
CA LYS A 30 -15.78 6.15 4.44
C LYS A 30 -16.66 7.36 4.13
N THR A 31 -16.43 8.06 3.02
CA THR A 31 -17.31 9.16 2.61
C THR A 31 -18.66 8.69 2.07
N ALA A 32 -18.74 7.50 1.47
CA ALA A 32 -19.96 6.95 0.90
C ALA A 32 -20.95 6.45 1.96
N THR A 33 -20.46 6.08 3.15
CA THR A 33 -21.26 5.58 4.27
C THR A 33 -21.77 6.69 5.19
N LEU A 34 -21.45 7.96 4.92
CA LEU A 34 -21.99 9.07 5.70
C LEU A 34 -23.51 9.18 5.52
N PRO A 35 -24.29 9.31 6.62
CA PRO A 35 -25.75 9.25 6.58
C PRO A 35 -26.39 10.38 5.75
N ALA A 36 -25.67 11.46 5.47
CA ALA A 36 -26.14 12.58 4.64
C ALA A 36 -26.05 12.31 3.12
N ARG A 37 -25.49 11.18 2.67
CA ARG A 37 -25.18 10.92 1.25
C ARG A 37 -25.93 9.73 0.62
N ILE A 38 -26.93 9.18 1.29
CA ILE A 38 -27.68 8.00 0.81
C ILE A 38 -28.42 8.36 -0.49
N GLY A 39 -28.03 7.76 -1.62
CA GLY A 39 -28.62 8.02 -2.95
C GLY A 39 -27.69 7.71 -4.12
N LEU A 40 -28.00 8.28 -5.31
CA LEU A 40 -27.23 8.08 -6.55
C LEU A 40 -25.74 8.42 -6.40
N LEU A 41 -25.41 9.42 -5.57
CA LEU A 41 -24.02 9.80 -5.32
C LEU A 41 -23.23 8.68 -4.62
N SER A 42 -23.79 8.03 -3.60
CA SER A 42 -23.13 6.88 -2.97
C SER A 42 -22.95 5.71 -3.94
N LEU A 43 -23.91 5.48 -4.85
CA LEU A 43 -23.77 4.46 -5.89
C LEU A 43 -22.61 4.78 -6.86
N LEU A 44 -22.46 6.03 -7.27
CA LEU A 44 -21.35 6.48 -8.11
C LEU A 44 -20.00 6.31 -7.38
N ILE A 45 -19.93 6.67 -6.09
CA ILE A 45 -18.71 6.48 -5.28
C ILE A 45 -18.35 5.00 -5.20
N VAL A 46 -19.33 4.11 -4.97
CA VAL A 46 -19.10 2.66 -4.98
C VAL A 46 -18.58 2.18 -6.34
N GLY A 47 -19.12 2.69 -7.45
CA GLY A 47 -18.61 2.40 -8.79
C GLY A 47 -17.13 2.79 -8.96
N VAL A 48 -16.75 3.99 -8.50
CA VAL A 48 -15.34 4.44 -8.52
C VAL A 48 -14.47 3.56 -7.63
N VAL A 49 -14.95 3.20 -6.44
CA VAL A 49 -14.24 2.28 -5.51
C VAL A 49 -13.97 0.93 -6.18
N LEU A 50 -14.94 0.38 -6.90
CA LEU A 50 -14.77 -0.88 -7.63
C LEU A 50 -13.69 -0.78 -8.72
N ILE A 51 -13.71 0.30 -9.50
CA ILE A 51 -12.70 0.56 -10.55
C ILE A 51 -11.31 0.69 -9.93
N LEU A 52 -11.16 1.46 -8.84
CA LEU A 52 -9.89 1.61 -8.13
C LEU A 52 -9.37 0.27 -7.59
N ASN A 53 -10.25 -0.56 -7.01
CA ASN A 53 -9.87 -1.88 -6.52
C ASN A 53 -9.50 -2.84 -7.63
N PHE A 54 -10.15 -2.75 -8.79
CA PHE A 54 -9.77 -3.52 -9.96
C PHE A 54 -8.39 -3.10 -10.50
N GLY A 55 -8.12 -1.81 -10.60
CA GLY A 55 -6.80 -1.29 -10.95
C GLY A 55 -5.72 -1.72 -9.95
N ARG A 56 -6.05 -1.69 -8.64
CA ARG A 56 -5.19 -2.21 -7.57
C ARG A 56 -4.86 -3.68 -7.79
N PHE A 57 -5.85 -4.51 -8.15
CA PHE A 57 -5.67 -5.93 -8.40
C PHE A 57 -4.68 -6.19 -9.55
N ILE A 58 -4.80 -5.45 -10.65
CA ILE A 58 -3.86 -5.54 -11.78
C ILE A 58 -2.44 -5.15 -11.35
N LEU A 59 -2.31 -4.04 -10.61
CA LEU A 59 -1.01 -3.59 -10.11
C LEU A 59 -0.39 -4.61 -9.15
N TRP A 60 -1.20 -5.22 -8.29
CA TRP A 60 -0.78 -6.26 -7.38
C TRP A 60 -0.28 -7.50 -8.11
N GLN A 61 -0.99 -7.92 -9.16
CA GLN A 61 -0.56 -9.00 -10.03
C GLN A 61 0.79 -8.68 -10.70
N ALA A 62 0.99 -7.44 -11.16
CA ALA A 62 2.25 -7.01 -11.75
C ALA A 62 3.43 -7.06 -10.77
N ILE A 63 3.21 -6.69 -9.49
CA ILE A 63 4.20 -6.83 -8.42
C ILE A 63 4.56 -8.31 -8.21
N HIS A 64 3.57 -9.19 -8.09
CA HIS A 64 3.77 -10.62 -7.81
C HIS A 64 4.39 -11.39 -8.97
N LYS A 65 4.25 -10.90 -10.21
CA LYS A 65 4.97 -11.44 -11.36
C LYS A 65 6.48 -11.16 -11.32
N ARG A 66 6.91 -10.14 -10.58
CA ARG A 66 8.29 -9.62 -10.61
C ARG A 66 9.05 -9.78 -9.29
N TYR A 67 8.34 -9.93 -8.17
CA TYR A 67 8.91 -9.99 -6.83
C TYR A 67 8.32 -11.15 -6.04
N ASP A 68 9.13 -11.74 -5.18
CA ASP A 68 8.70 -12.81 -4.29
C ASP A 68 7.67 -12.32 -3.27
N LEU A 69 6.78 -13.23 -2.89
CA LEU A 69 5.73 -13.03 -1.90
C LEU A 69 6.29 -12.47 -0.58
N SER A 70 7.45 -13.00 -0.16
CA SER A 70 8.15 -12.65 1.08
C SER A 70 8.67 -11.21 1.12
N VAL A 71 8.76 -10.53 -0.03
CA VAL A 71 9.18 -9.13 -0.13
C VAL A 71 7.97 -8.23 -0.41
N ALA A 72 7.09 -8.63 -1.33
CA ALA A 72 5.93 -7.83 -1.74
C ALA A 72 4.88 -7.64 -0.63
N TYR A 73 4.59 -8.67 0.16
CA TYR A 73 3.58 -8.59 1.22
C TYR A 73 3.99 -7.65 2.36
N PRO A 74 5.22 -7.75 2.91
CA PRO A 74 5.67 -6.80 3.92
C PRO A 74 5.66 -5.36 3.44
N ALA A 75 6.10 -5.10 2.20
CA ALA A 75 6.07 -3.75 1.64
C ALA A 75 4.67 -3.11 1.73
N SER A 76 3.64 -3.93 1.56
CA SER A 76 2.25 -3.47 1.53
C SER A 76 1.70 -3.11 2.91
N ALA A 77 2.38 -3.52 3.98
CA ALA A 77 2.05 -3.07 5.33
C ALA A 77 2.29 -1.56 5.53
N LEU A 78 2.98 -0.89 4.60
CA LEU A 78 3.04 0.59 4.55
C LEU A 78 1.66 1.23 4.34
N PHE A 79 0.64 0.46 3.98
CA PHE A 79 -0.75 0.90 4.06
C PHE A 79 -1.17 1.36 5.46
N PHE A 80 -0.74 0.66 6.52
CA PHE A 80 -1.14 0.97 7.89
C PHE A 80 -0.77 2.38 8.36
N PRO A 81 0.50 2.83 8.28
CA PRO A 81 0.83 4.21 8.66
C PRO A 81 0.11 5.23 7.78
N CYS A 82 -0.10 4.96 6.49
CA CYS A 82 -0.86 5.87 5.62
C CYS A 82 -2.33 6.00 6.03
N VAL A 83 -2.97 4.91 6.49
CA VAL A 83 -4.35 4.95 7.00
C VAL A 83 -4.43 5.70 8.33
N VAL A 84 -3.45 5.54 9.22
CA VAL A 84 -3.40 6.30 10.48
C VAL A 84 -3.25 7.80 10.20
N ILE A 85 -2.44 8.18 9.21
CA ILE A 85 -2.35 9.58 8.77
C ILE A 85 -3.70 10.03 8.17
N ALA A 86 -4.33 9.19 7.34
CA ALA A 86 -5.62 9.52 6.73
C ALA A 86 -6.72 9.71 7.78
N SER A 87 -6.77 8.89 8.83
CA SER A 87 -7.81 8.95 9.87
C SER A 87 -7.75 10.25 10.68
N TYR A 88 -6.58 10.88 10.79
CA TYR A 88 -6.43 12.21 11.37
C TYR A 88 -7.34 13.24 10.67
N PHE A 89 -7.39 13.21 9.34
CA PHE A 89 -8.21 14.14 8.55
C PHE A 89 -9.72 13.88 8.68
N PHE A 90 -10.12 12.71 9.17
CA PHE A 90 -11.52 12.40 9.48
C PHE A 90 -11.92 12.80 10.91
N GLY A 91 -11.03 13.43 11.66
CA GLY A 91 -11.28 13.82 13.06
C GLY A 91 -11.34 12.63 14.01
N GLU A 92 -10.82 11.47 13.61
CA GLU A 92 -10.72 10.32 14.51
C GLU A 92 -9.68 10.57 15.60
N GLN A 93 -9.96 10.11 16.82
CA GLN A 93 -8.98 10.18 17.90
C GLN A 93 -7.81 9.25 17.61
N ILE A 94 -6.63 9.84 17.38
CA ILE A 94 -5.37 9.12 17.24
C ILE A 94 -4.69 9.07 18.61
N ASP A 95 -4.74 7.90 19.23
CA ASP A 95 -4.02 7.63 20.47
C ASP A 95 -2.54 7.32 20.19
N ALA A 96 -1.68 7.57 21.19
CA ALA A 96 -0.25 7.28 21.16
C ALA A 96 0.04 5.82 20.80
N MET A 97 -0.84 4.89 21.21
CA MET A 97 -0.72 3.47 20.86
C MET A 97 -0.86 3.20 19.36
N LYS A 98 -1.75 3.93 18.66
CA LYS A 98 -1.92 3.80 17.19
C LYS A 98 -0.67 4.30 16.46
N VAL A 99 -0.08 5.39 16.93
CA VAL A 99 1.16 5.96 16.37
C VAL A 99 2.33 5.00 16.61
N CYS A 100 2.47 4.48 17.83
CA CYS A 100 3.50 3.50 18.18
C CYS A 100 3.40 2.22 17.33
N GLY A 101 2.18 1.68 17.18
CA GLY A 101 1.93 0.53 16.32
C GLY A 101 2.28 0.79 14.85
N ALA A 102 1.87 1.94 14.30
CA ALA A 102 2.20 2.34 12.93
C ALA A 102 3.71 2.54 12.72
N ALA A 103 4.40 3.11 13.71
CA ALA A 103 5.86 3.25 13.69
C ALA A 103 6.55 1.88 13.70
N LEU A 104 6.10 0.96 14.55
CA LEU A 104 6.64 -0.40 14.62
C LEU A 104 6.46 -1.15 13.29
N VAL A 105 5.29 -1.05 12.66
CA VAL A 105 5.04 -1.61 11.32
C VAL A 105 6.02 -1.02 10.32
N THR A 106 6.18 0.31 10.30
CA THR A 106 7.08 0.99 9.37
C THR A 106 8.54 0.53 9.53
N VAL A 107 9.01 0.41 10.78
CA VAL A 107 10.34 -0.11 11.09
C VAL A 107 10.48 -1.56 10.63
N GLY A 108 9.50 -2.41 10.89
CA GLY A 108 9.49 -3.81 10.44
C GLY A 108 9.60 -3.93 8.92
N VAL A 109 8.85 -3.12 8.17
CA VAL A 109 8.95 -3.08 6.71
C VAL A 109 10.33 -2.59 6.26
N ALA A 110 10.86 -1.53 6.87
CA ALA A 110 12.17 -0.99 6.53
C ALA A 110 13.28 -2.04 6.71
N LEU A 111 13.26 -2.81 7.79
CA LEU A 111 14.22 -3.89 8.04
C LEU A 111 14.16 -4.98 6.97
N LEU A 112 12.95 -5.40 6.58
CA LEU A 112 12.77 -6.41 5.53
C LEU A 112 13.21 -5.91 4.15
N MET A 113 12.95 -4.64 3.83
CA MET A 113 13.42 -4.02 2.59
C MET A 113 14.94 -3.90 2.55
N LEU A 114 15.59 -3.57 3.67
CA LEU A 114 17.05 -3.53 3.78
C LEU A 114 17.65 -4.92 3.58
N GLN A 115 17.06 -5.95 4.19
CA GLN A 115 17.53 -7.33 4.02
C GLN A 115 17.39 -7.78 2.55
N ALA A 116 16.26 -7.48 1.91
CA ALA A 116 16.04 -7.78 0.50
C ALA A 116 17.10 -7.08 -0.38
N ARG A 117 17.49 -5.83 -0.05
CA ARG A 117 18.50 -5.06 -0.79
C ARG A 117 19.85 -5.71 -0.73
N ASN A 118 20.25 -6.14 0.46
CA ASN A 118 21.55 -6.76 0.66
C ASN A 118 21.65 -8.07 -0.12
N ARG A 119 20.60 -8.89 -0.14
CA ARG A 119 20.57 -10.14 -0.92
C ARG A 119 20.70 -9.91 -2.43
N LEU A 120 20.06 -8.87 -2.96
CA LEU A 120 20.18 -8.53 -4.39
C LEU A 120 21.60 -8.07 -4.75
N HIS A 121 22.21 -7.22 -3.92
CA HIS A 121 23.60 -6.78 -4.12
C HIS A 121 24.61 -7.94 -4.01
N GLU A 122 24.41 -8.89 -3.10
CA GLU A 122 25.27 -10.09 -3.01
C GLU A 122 25.17 -10.96 -4.26
N ALA A 123 23.96 -11.14 -4.80
CA ALA A 123 23.76 -11.91 -6.03
C ALA A 123 24.43 -11.25 -7.25
N GLU A 124 24.44 -9.92 -7.33
CA GLU A 124 25.09 -9.17 -8.40
C GLU A 124 26.63 -9.27 -8.33
N LYS A 125 27.22 -9.33 -7.13
CA LYS A 125 28.68 -9.51 -6.97
C LYS A 125 29.19 -10.89 -7.38
N LEU A 126 28.31 -11.89 -7.42
CA LEU A 126 28.65 -13.29 -7.72
C LEU A 126 28.41 -13.65 -9.21
N ALA A 127 27.83 -12.75 -9.99
CA ALA A 127 27.53 -12.90 -11.41
C ALA A 127 28.57 -12.20 -12.29
#